data_AF-A0A941PI37-F1
#
_entry.id   AF-A0A941PI37-F1
#
_cell.length_a   1.000
_cell.length_b   1.000
_cell.length_c   1.000
_cell.angle_alpha   90.00
_cell.angle_beta   90.00
_cell.angle_gamma   90.00
#
_symmetry.space_group_name_H-M   'P 1'
#
loop_
_entity.id
_entity.type
_entity.pdbx_description
1 polymer ?
#
loop_
_entity_poly.entity_id
_entity_poly.type
_entity_poly.pdbx_seq_one_letter_code
_entity_poly.pdbx_strand_id
1 'polypeptide(L)' 'MGSLFRAFPLTVLPMFLYALVLCFTVALIAFLLSPPFGTNEFFLIMGMILVDFVASFIVMTISARRDVSFSQ' A
#
# COMPACT_ATOMS: atom_id res chain seq x y z
N MET A 1 -3.18 3.46 -29.58
CA MET A 1 -3.98 3.63 -28.35
C MET A 1 -3.84 2.47 -27.35
N GLY A 2 -3.46 1.25 -27.75
CA GLY A 2 -3.31 0.11 -26.82
C GLY A 2 -2.07 0.09 -25.90
N SER A 3 -1.01 0.86 -26.19
CA SER A 3 0.19 0.91 -25.33
C SER A 3 -0.04 1.65 -24.01
N LEU A 4 -0.92 2.66 -24.01
CA LEU A 4 -1.22 3.50 -22.85
C LEU A 4 -1.99 2.71 -21.76
N PHE A 5 -2.93 1.85 -22.18
CA PHE A 5 -3.66 0.96 -21.26
C PHE A 5 -2.79 -0.14 -20.63
N ARG A 6 -1.66 -0.51 -21.24
CA ARG A 6 -0.70 -1.46 -20.66
C ARG A 6 0.28 -0.78 -19.71
N ALA A 7 0.59 0.50 -19.92
CA ALA A 7 1.46 1.30 -19.06
C ALA A 7 0.76 1.77 -17.77
N PHE A 8 -0.56 1.97 -17.82
CA PHE A 8 -1.37 2.39 -16.67
C PHE A 8 -1.24 1.45 -15.45
N PRO A 9 -1.47 0.11 -15.56
CA PRO A 9 -1.30 -0.77 -14.41
C PRO A 9 0.15 -0.83 -13.92
N LEU A 10 1.13 -0.73 -14.84
CA LEU A 10 2.56 -0.80 -14.51
C LEU A 10 3.07 0.44 -13.76
N THR A 11 2.38 1.58 -13.86
CA THR A 11 2.79 2.84 -13.23
C THR A 11 1.93 3.20 -12.03
N VAL A 12 0.62 2.96 -12.10
CA VAL A 12 -0.33 3.34 -11.04
C VAL A 12 -0.25 2.39 -9.84
N LEU A 13 -0.08 1.08 -10.08
CA LEU A 13 0.04 0.12 -9.00
C LEU A 13 1.25 0.39 -8.07
N PRO A 14 2.49 0.57 -8.58
CA PRO A 14 3.60 0.91 -7.69
C PRO A 14 3.42 2.28 -7.05
N MET A 15 2.86 3.26 -7.76
CA MET A 15 2.61 4.60 -7.20
C MET A 15 1.68 4.55 -5.98
N PHE A 16 0.61 3.74 -6.04
CA PHE A 16 -0.32 3.57 -4.92
C PHE A 16 0.34 2.88 -3.72
N LEU A 17 1.15 1.85 -3.96
CA LEU A 17 1.92 1.19 -2.90
C LEU A 17 2.91 2.15 -2.24
N TYR A 18 3.63 2.96 -3.02
CA TYR A 18 4.55 3.97 -2.49
C TYR A 18 3.82 5.01 -1.63
N ALA A 19 2.64 5.47 -2.04
CA ALA A 19 1.83 6.42 -1.26
C ALA A 19 1.38 5.85 0.09
N LEU A 20 0.93 4.59 0.12
CA LEU A 20 0.54 3.90 1.36
C LEU A 20 1.74 3.70 2.31
N VAL A 21 2.89 3.30 1.79
CA VAL A 21 4.12 3.12 2.59
C VAL A 21 4.56 4.45 3.21
N LEU A 22 4.51 5.54 2.44
CA LEU A 22 4.82 6.88 2.95
C LEU A 22 3.84 7.30 4.05
N CYS A 23 2.54 7.08 3.85
CA CYS A 23 1.51 7.36 4.85
C CYS A 23 1.77 6.60 6.15
N PHE A 24 2.03 5.29 6.07
CA PHE A 24 2.36 4.46 7.23
C PHE A 24 3.65 4.93 7.91
N THR A 25 4.69 5.22 7.14
CA THR A 25 6.01 5.61 7.66
C THR A 25 5.93 6.95 8.40
N VAL A 26 5.20 7.93 7.86
CA VAL A 26 4.98 9.22 8.52
C VAL A 26 4.16 9.05 9.80
N ALA A 27 3.11 8.23 9.79
CA ALA A 27 2.32 7.93 10.99
C ALA A 27 3.15 7.24 12.08
N LEU A 28 4.03 6.30 11.70
CA LEU A 28 4.95 5.61 12.61
C LEU A 28 5.96 6.59 13.23
N ILE A 29 6.57 7.44 12.41
CA ILE A 29 7.49 8.48 12.90
C ILE A 29 6.76 9.40 13.86
N ALA A 30 5.55 9.88 13.52
CA ALA A 30 4.76 10.74 14.40
C ALA A 30 4.41 10.06 15.74
N PHE A 31 4.05 8.77 15.73
CA PHE A 31 3.80 7.97 16.94
C PHE A 31 5.03 7.88 17.86
N LEU A 32 6.22 7.65 17.29
CA LEU A 32 7.46 7.48 18.05
C LEU A 32 8.04 8.80 18.55
N LEU A 33 7.98 9.87 17.75
CA LEU A 33 8.66 11.13 18.04
C LEU A 33 7.81 12.13 18.82
N SER A 34 6.48 12.04 18.73
CA SER A 34 5.58 13.02 19.30
C SER A 34 4.79 12.42 20.46
N PRO A 35 5.10 12.78 21.73
CA PRO A 35 4.42 12.25 22.92
C PRO A 35 2.88 12.34 22.88
N PRO A 36 2.25 13.38 22.29
CA PRO A 36 0.80 13.45 22.15
C PRO A 36 0.19 12.38 21.25
N PHE A 37 0.97 11.74 20.37
CA PHE A 37 0.51 10.74 19.42
C PHE A 37 0.61 9.31 19.95
N GLY A 38 1.22 9.11 21.12
CA GLY A 38 1.31 7.82 21.81
C GLY A 38 -0.01 7.37 22.46
N THR A 39 -1.17 7.72 21.90
CA THR A 39 -2.48 7.32 22.46
C THR A 39 -2.95 5.99 21.88
N ASN A 40 -3.84 5.32 22.63
CA ASN A 40 -4.40 4.04 22.20
C ASN A 40 -5.21 4.17 20.90
N GLU A 41 -5.90 5.30 20.68
CA GLU A 41 -6.65 5.50 19.43
C GLU A 41 -5.71 5.62 18.22
N PHE A 42 -4.62 6.39 18.36
CA PHE A 42 -3.67 6.57 17.26
C PHE A 42 -2.92 5.27 16.94
N PHE A 43 -2.58 4.48 17.96
CA PHE A 43 -1.98 3.16 17.77
C PHE A 43 -2.89 2.23 16.97
N LEU A 44 -4.20 2.20 17.27
CA LEU A 44 -5.18 1.40 16.54
C LEU A 44 -5.32 1.87 15.08
N ILE A 45 -5.40 3.19 14.85
CA ILE A 45 -5.46 3.77 13.50
C ILE A 45 -4.20 3.42 12.69
N MET A 46 -3.02 3.56 13.29
CA MET A 46 -1.75 3.15 12.67
C MET A 46 -1.74 1.64 12.34
N GLY A 47 -2.27 0.81 13.23
CA GLY A 47 -2.45 -0.62 13.00
C GLY A 47 -3.39 -0.93 11.83
N MET A 48 -4.50 -0.20 11.70
CA MET A 48 -5.43 -0.33 10.58
C MET A 48 -4.75 0.02 9.25
N ILE A 49 -3.95 1.09 9.20
CA ILE A 49 -3.17 1.50 8.02
C ILE A 49 -2.14 0.42 7.64
N LEU A 50 -1.48 -0.18 8.63
CA LEU A 50 -0.52 -1.28 8.40
C LEU A 50 -1.21 -2.49 7.76
N VAL A 51 -2.36 -2.91 8.31
CA VAL A 51 -3.12 -4.06 7.78
C VAL A 51 -3.64 -3.78 6.37
N ASP A 52 -4.10 -2.56 6.09
CA ASP A 52 -4.60 -2.17 4.76
C ASP A 52 -3.49 -2.18 3.70
N PHE A 53 -2.28 -1.72 4.05
CA PHE A 53 -1.11 -1.83 3.19
C PHE A 53 -0.76 -3.30 2.87
N VAL A 54 -0.72 -4.16 3.89
CA VAL A 54 -0.41 -5.59 3.71
C VAL A 54 -1.47 -6.28 2.86
N ALA A 55 -2.76 -6.00 3.10
CA ALA A 55 -3.86 -6.55 2.32
C ALA A 55 -3.76 -6.12 0.84
N SER A 56 -3.50 -4.84 0.59
CA SER A 56 -3.32 -4.29 -0.75
C SER A 56 -2.15 -4.93 -1.49
N PHE A 57 -1.01 -5.13 -0.80
CA PHE A 57 0.16 -5.78 -1.37
C PHE A 57 -0.09 -7.26 -1.71
N ILE A 58 -0.78 -8.00 -0.83
CA ILE A 58 -1.12 -9.41 -1.06
C ILE A 58 -2.07 -9.55 -2.24
N VAL A 59 -3.16 -8.77 -2.29
CA VAL A 59 -4.14 -8.83 -3.38
C VAL A 59 -3.48 -8.52 -4.72
N MET A 60 -2.63 -7.50 -4.77
CA MET A 60 -1.89 -7.15 -5.98
C MET A 60 -0.92 -8.26 -6.42
N THR A 61 -0.23 -8.90 -5.46
CA THR A 61 0.67 -10.01 -5.77
C THR A 61 -0.11 -11.22 -6.33
N ILE A 62 -1.28 -11.52 -5.76
CA ILE A 62 -2.14 -12.60 -6.23
C ILE A 62 -2.73 -12.29 -7.60
N SER A 63 -3.15 -11.06 -7.86
CA SER A 63 -3.66 -10.65 -9.17
C SER A 63 -2.58 -10.74 -10.24
N ALA A 64 -1.35 -10.26 -9.95
CA ALA A 64 -0.23 -10.34 -10.86
C ALA A 64 0.14 -11.79 -11.22
N ARG A 65 0.05 -12.73 -10.26
CA ARG A 65 0.27 -14.17 -10.51
C ARG A 65 -0.79 -14.77 -11.43
N ARG A 66 -2.06 -14.36 -11.29
CA ARG A 66 -3.14 -14.80 -12.17
C ARG A 66 -2.96 -14.28 -13.60
N ASP A 67 -2.52 -13.04 -13.77
CA ASP A 67 -2.31 -12.46 -15.11
C ASP A 67 -1.24 -13.21 -15.92
N VAL A 68 -0.24 -13.81 -15.26
CA VAL A 68 0.81 -14.62 -15.91
C VAL A 68 0.28 -15.95 -16.45
N SER A 69 -0.83 -16.47 -15.92
CA SER A 69 -1.36 -17.79 -16.28
C SER A 69 -2.18 -17.84 -17.59
N PHE A 70 -2.39 -16.72 -18.28
CA PHE A 70 -3.18 -16.64 -19.52
C PHE A 70 -2.37 -16.77 -20.82
N SER A 71 -1.10 -17.21 -20.75
CA SER A 71 -0.20 -17.31 -21.92
C SER A 71 0.08 -18.76 -22.39
N GLN A 72 -0.79 -19.71 -22.06
CA GLN A 72 -0.73 -21.07 -22.63
C GLN A 72 -2.06 -21.46 -23.25
#